data_AF-A0A8H8MSS8-F1
#
_entry.id   AF-A0A8H8MSS8-F1
#
_cell.length_a   1.000
_cell.length_b   1.000
_cell.length_c   1.000
_cell.angle_alpha   90.00
_cell.angle_beta   90.00
_cell.angle_gamma   90.00
#
_symmetry.space_group_name_H-M   'P 1'
#
loop_
_entity.id
_entity.type
_entity.pdbx_description
1 polymer ?
#
loop_
_entity_poly.entity_id
_entity_poly.type
_entity_poly.pdbx_seq_one_letter_code
_entity_poly.pdbx_strand_id
1 'polypeptide(L)'
;MPPNESGNTQNGTPLYLCQPFVRKFDAKKKTRLPQNHILSSNPCRYVDINEWVAVNIFDFYTNLNLFCAVISEVCSIQTCTQMTAGPNLAYEWTDRNRRAVSLPAATYTDYVMTWVQNCLDDETTFPTRAGNDFPPASSSSFAACCKAIYVQLFRVFAHVYHAHFTDLLHLHSEGHFNSLFAHFLVFGQQYRLLDAKDVLGDRGREVGVGALWERWRDMGILDV
;
A
#
# COMPACT_ATOMS: atom_id res chain seq x y z
N MET A 1 -32.35 26.93 3.15
CA MET A 1 -31.15 26.61 2.35
C MET A 1 -30.02 26.34 3.33
N PRO A 2 -29.45 25.13 3.40
CA PRO A 2 -28.24 24.94 4.18
C PRO A 2 -27.07 25.57 3.41
N PRO A 3 -26.14 26.26 4.08
CA PRO A 3 -24.97 26.82 3.42
C PRO A 3 -23.98 25.71 3.04
N ASN A 4 -23.40 25.90 1.86
CA ASN A 4 -22.37 25.12 1.22
C ASN A 4 -21.06 25.18 2.03
N GLU A 5 -20.73 24.14 2.78
CA GLU A 5 -19.41 24.00 3.41
C GLU A 5 -18.41 23.42 2.41
N SER A 6 -17.96 24.27 1.48
CA SER A 6 -16.67 24.06 0.81
C SER A 6 -15.56 24.38 1.83
N GLY A 7 -15.26 23.39 2.67
CA GLY A 7 -14.15 23.40 3.62
C GLY A 7 -12.80 23.31 2.91
N ASN A 8 -12.26 24.48 2.55
CA ASN A 8 -10.88 24.66 2.15
C ASN A 8 -9.95 24.42 3.36
N THR A 9 -9.46 23.19 3.57
CA THR A 9 -8.40 22.93 4.57
C THR A 9 -7.01 23.13 3.95
N GLN A 10 -6.54 24.37 3.98
CA GLN A 10 -5.10 24.68 3.91
C GLN A 10 -4.48 24.58 5.31
N ASN A 11 -3.36 23.87 5.43
CA ASN A 11 -2.39 23.85 6.55
C ASN A 11 -2.78 23.17 7.88
N GLY A 12 -3.41 21.98 7.84
CA GLY A 12 -3.50 21.07 8.99
C GLY A 12 -2.67 19.81 8.78
N THR A 13 -2.03 19.29 9.83
CA THR A 13 -1.41 17.96 9.80
C THR A 13 -2.48 16.90 9.46
N PRO A 14 -2.27 16.02 8.46
CA PRO A 14 -3.22 14.97 8.12
C PRO A 14 -3.65 14.12 9.32
N LEU A 15 -4.93 13.75 9.38
CA LEU A 15 -5.52 13.04 10.54
C LEU A 15 -4.79 11.76 10.91
N TYR A 16 -4.29 11.01 9.93
CA TYR A 16 -3.54 9.77 10.15
C TYR A 16 -2.18 9.98 10.85
N LEU A 17 -1.64 11.19 10.88
CA LEU A 17 -0.43 11.55 11.64
C LEU A 17 -0.74 12.04 13.06
N CYS A 18 -1.99 12.35 13.35
CA CYS A 18 -2.43 12.89 14.63
C CYS A 18 -2.64 11.78 15.68
N GLN A 19 -2.47 12.13 16.96
CA GLN A 19 -2.87 11.25 18.07
C GLN A 19 -4.40 11.31 18.25
N PRO A 20 -5.06 10.20 18.62
CA PRO A 20 -4.51 8.87 18.93
C PRO A 20 -4.30 7.97 17.69
N PHE A 21 -4.70 8.43 16.51
CA PHE A 21 -4.84 7.60 15.30
C PHE A 21 -3.51 7.01 14.81
N VAL A 22 -2.42 7.77 14.83
CA VAL A 22 -1.08 7.32 14.41
C VAL A 22 -0.55 6.13 15.22
N ARG A 23 -1.06 5.91 16.44
CA ARG A 23 -0.70 4.80 17.34
C ARG A 23 -1.78 3.74 17.45
N LYS A 24 -2.89 3.88 16.73
CA LYS A 24 -3.95 2.88 16.76
C LYS A 24 -3.55 1.73 15.84
N PHE A 25 -3.15 0.64 16.46
CA PHE A 25 -2.96 -0.68 15.85
C PHE A 25 -3.94 -1.64 16.50
N ASP A 26 -4.22 -2.78 15.85
CA ASP A 26 -5.07 -3.81 16.45
C ASP A 26 -4.53 -4.19 17.85
N ALA A 27 -5.42 -4.15 18.84
CA ALA A 27 -5.09 -4.28 20.26
C ALA A 27 -4.43 -5.63 20.60
N LYS A 28 -4.61 -6.67 19.77
CA LYS A 28 -3.89 -7.96 19.93
C LYS A 28 -2.42 -7.91 19.51
N LYS A 29 -1.97 -6.83 18.85
CA LYS A 29 -0.57 -6.54 18.49
C LYS A 29 0.08 -5.51 19.43
N LYS A 30 -0.59 -5.10 20.51
CA LYS A 30 0.04 -4.28 21.56
C LYS A 30 1.01 -5.15 22.36
N THR A 31 2.30 -5.05 22.06
CA THR A 31 3.41 -4.91 23.04
C THR A 31 4.73 -5.11 22.34
N ARG A 32 5.33 -4.01 21.86
CA ARG A 32 6.62 -3.99 21.15
C ARG A 32 6.51 -4.80 19.85
N LEU A 33 7.13 -4.35 18.77
CA LEU A 33 7.53 -5.27 17.72
C LEU A 33 8.96 -5.65 18.09
N PRO A 34 9.22 -6.46 19.14
CA PRO A 34 10.57 -6.98 19.28
C PRO A 34 10.78 -7.87 18.05
N GLN A 35 12.00 -7.82 17.52
CA GLN A 35 12.65 -8.64 16.48
C GLN A 35 12.16 -10.11 16.32
N ASN A 36 11.37 -10.64 17.26
CA ASN A 36 11.08 -12.04 17.51
C ASN A 36 9.62 -12.43 17.24
N HIS A 37 8.70 -11.49 16.95
CA HIS A 37 7.28 -11.81 16.71
C HIS A 37 6.70 -11.27 15.39
N ILE A 38 7.56 -10.76 14.49
CA ILE A 38 7.29 -10.79 13.05
C ILE A 38 7.69 -12.18 12.53
N LEU A 39 7.08 -13.22 13.10
CA LEU A 39 7.23 -14.61 12.65
C LEU A 39 6.69 -14.83 11.22
N SER A 40 6.13 -13.78 10.59
CA SER A 40 5.61 -13.78 9.22
C SER A 40 6.44 -12.93 8.25
N SER A 41 7.60 -12.39 8.63
CA SER A 41 8.47 -11.76 7.62
C SER A 41 9.54 -12.71 7.12
N ASN A 42 10.11 -13.59 7.96
CA ASN A 42 11.04 -14.61 7.50
C ASN A 42 10.31 -15.91 7.12
N PRO A 43 10.65 -16.55 6.00
CA PRO A 43 10.12 -17.86 5.68
C PRO A 43 10.50 -18.87 6.76
N CYS A 44 9.64 -19.87 6.97
CA CYS A 44 10.04 -21.10 7.65
C CYS A 44 11.31 -21.65 6.98
N ARG A 45 12.23 -22.25 7.75
CA ARG A 45 13.61 -22.62 7.32
C ARG A 45 13.74 -23.47 6.04
N TYR A 46 12.65 -23.98 5.49
CA TYR A 46 12.61 -24.87 4.33
C TYR A 46 11.68 -24.37 3.21
N VAL A 47 11.08 -23.19 3.36
CA VAL A 47 10.20 -22.59 2.35
C VAL A 47 11.04 -21.78 1.39
N ASP A 48 10.79 -21.95 0.09
CA ASP A 48 11.45 -21.16 -0.93
C ASP A 48 11.12 -19.67 -0.77
N ILE A 49 12.12 -18.81 -0.99
CA ILE A 49 11.96 -17.36 -0.77
C ILE A 49 10.95 -16.77 -1.76
N ASN A 50 10.92 -17.25 -3.02
CA ASN A 50 10.00 -16.72 -4.02
C ASN A 50 8.57 -17.15 -3.70
N GLU A 51 8.37 -18.38 -3.24
CA GLU A 51 7.07 -18.86 -2.77
C GLU A 51 6.57 -18.03 -1.58
N TRP A 52 7.45 -17.75 -0.62
CA TRP A 52 7.13 -16.89 0.52
C TRP A 52 6.75 -15.46 0.10
N VAL A 53 7.51 -14.85 -0.82
CA VAL A 53 7.22 -13.53 -1.36
C VAL A 53 5.91 -13.52 -2.14
N ALA A 54 5.65 -14.55 -2.95
CA ALA A 54 4.43 -14.67 -3.73
C ALA A 54 3.17 -14.75 -2.85
N VAL A 55 3.18 -15.61 -1.82
CA VAL A 55 2.06 -15.75 -0.89
C VAL A 55 1.78 -14.42 -0.18
N ASN A 56 2.82 -13.73 0.31
CA ASN A 56 2.63 -12.46 1.00
C ASN A 56 2.13 -11.35 0.06
N ILE A 57 2.61 -11.28 -1.19
CA ILE A 57 2.09 -10.33 -2.18
C ILE A 57 0.61 -10.59 -2.44
N PHE A 58 0.21 -11.85 -2.60
CA PHE A 58 -1.18 -12.23 -2.79
C PHE A 58 -2.03 -11.79 -1.59
N ASP A 59 -1.58 -12.05 -0.36
CA ASP A 59 -2.25 -11.60 0.86
C ASP A 59 -2.38 -10.08 0.93
N PHE A 60 -1.32 -9.32 0.64
CA PHE A 60 -1.40 -7.85 0.62
C PHE A 60 -2.39 -7.34 -0.42
N TYR A 61 -2.39 -7.91 -1.63
CA TYR A 61 -3.35 -7.60 -2.67
C TYR A 61 -4.78 -7.89 -2.21
N THR A 62 -5.06 -9.09 -1.71
CA THR A 62 -6.42 -9.48 -1.27
C THR A 62 -6.92 -8.58 -0.15
N ASN A 63 -6.09 -8.32 0.86
CA ASN A 63 -6.48 -7.49 1.99
C ASN A 63 -6.70 -6.02 1.57
N LEU A 64 -5.85 -5.46 0.71
CA LEU A 64 -6.04 -4.10 0.21
C LEU A 64 -7.29 -4.00 -0.68
N ASN A 65 -7.52 -4.99 -1.54
CA ASN A 65 -8.71 -5.04 -2.39
C ASN A 65 -10.00 -5.09 -1.56
N LEU A 66 -10.00 -5.78 -0.42
CA LEU A 66 -11.12 -5.76 0.53
C LEU A 66 -11.36 -4.35 1.10
N PHE A 67 -10.31 -3.63 1.49
CA PHE A 67 -10.46 -2.23 1.92
C PHE A 67 -10.98 -1.34 0.80
N CYS A 68 -10.50 -1.50 -0.43
CA CYS A 68 -10.97 -0.77 -1.60
C CYS A 68 -12.47 -1.03 -1.87
N ALA A 69 -12.93 -2.27 -1.72
CA ALA A 69 -14.34 -2.61 -1.86
C ALA A 69 -15.22 -1.97 -0.78
N VAL A 70 -14.70 -1.77 0.44
CA VAL A 70 -15.44 -1.11 1.52
C VAL A 70 -15.59 0.40 1.26
N ILE A 71 -14.59 1.04 0.66
CA ILE A 71 -14.62 2.48 0.36
C ILE A 71 -15.15 2.80 -1.05
N SER A 72 -15.53 1.80 -1.86
CA SER A 72 -15.91 2.01 -3.26
C SER A 72 -17.17 2.88 -3.42
N GLU A 73 -18.02 2.95 -2.39
CA GLU A 73 -19.21 3.82 -2.40
C GLU A 73 -18.86 5.30 -2.22
N VAL A 74 -17.73 5.61 -1.57
CA VAL A 74 -17.28 6.99 -1.29
C VAL A 74 -16.16 7.45 -2.21
N CYS A 75 -15.36 6.53 -2.74
CA CYS A 75 -14.36 6.80 -3.77
C CYS A 75 -15.01 6.74 -5.16
N SER A 76 -15.38 7.90 -5.71
CA SER A 76 -16.07 8.01 -6.99
C SER A 76 -15.34 8.96 -7.94
N ILE A 77 -15.73 8.97 -9.22
CA ILE A 77 -15.20 9.93 -10.20
C ILE A 77 -15.53 11.40 -9.86
N GLN A 78 -16.54 11.63 -9.00
CA GLN A 78 -16.96 12.97 -8.58
C GLN A 78 -16.22 13.44 -7.32
N THR A 79 -15.99 12.52 -6.38
CA THR A 79 -15.28 12.82 -5.12
C THR A 79 -13.77 12.85 -5.32
N CYS A 80 -13.24 11.94 -6.15
CA CYS A 80 -11.82 11.78 -6.40
C CYS A 80 -11.52 11.83 -7.91
N THR A 81 -11.52 13.04 -8.46
CA THR A 81 -11.33 13.31 -9.90
C THR A 81 -9.94 12.93 -10.42
N GLN A 82 -8.95 12.80 -9.54
CA GLN A 82 -7.59 12.37 -9.85
C GLN A 82 -7.07 11.43 -8.75
N MET A 83 -6.24 10.46 -9.14
CA MET A 83 -5.52 9.59 -8.21
C MET A 83 -4.43 10.39 -7.47
N THR A 84 -4.80 10.98 -6.33
CA THR A 84 -3.90 11.84 -5.53
C THR A 84 -3.57 11.20 -4.19
N ALA A 85 -2.37 11.50 -3.69
CA ALA A 85 -1.92 11.15 -2.35
C ALA A 85 -1.42 12.42 -1.66
N GLY A 86 -2.36 13.31 -1.35
CA GLY A 86 -2.11 14.63 -0.78
C GLY A 86 -2.12 15.74 -1.83
N PRO A 87 -1.95 17.00 -1.41
CA PRO A 87 -2.16 18.17 -2.27
C PRO A 87 -1.10 18.31 -3.39
N ASN A 88 0.09 17.73 -3.20
CA ASN A 88 1.24 17.95 -4.09
C ASN A 88 1.62 16.71 -4.91
N LEU A 89 0.84 15.62 -4.82
CA LEU A 89 1.18 14.35 -5.47
C LEU A 89 -0.04 13.75 -6.17
N ALA A 90 0.04 13.71 -7.50
CA ALA A 90 -0.88 12.98 -8.35
C ALA A 90 -0.15 11.83 -9.02
N TYR A 91 -0.74 10.64 -8.98
CA TYR A 91 -0.25 9.46 -9.67
C TYR A 91 -0.86 9.39 -11.07
N GLU A 92 -0.01 9.06 -12.04
CA GLU A 92 -0.40 8.84 -13.42
C GLU A 92 -0.30 7.35 -13.77
N TRP A 93 -1.23 6.89 -14.60
CA TRP A 93 -1.22 5.54 -15.13
C TRP A 93 -0.47 5.51 -16.46
N THR A 94 0.28 4.44 -16.72
CA THR A 94 0.94 4.24 -18.02
C THR A 94 0.04 3.40 -18.91
N ASP A 95 -0.51 4.02 -19.96
CA ASP A 95 -1.33 3.33 -20.95
C ASP A 95 -0.48 2.37 -21.82
N ARG A 96 -1.13 1.50 -22.59
CA ARG A 96 -0.51 0.56 -23.55
C ARG A 96 0.45 1.25 -24.52
N ASN A 97 0.17 2.51 -24.84
CA ASN A 97 1.00 3.37 -25.68
C ASN A 97 2.18 4.02 -24.95
N ARG A 98 2.49 3.61 -23.71
CA ARG A 98 3.52 4.20 -22.83
C ARG A 98 3.34 5.70 -22.57
N ARG A 99 2.09 6.17 -22.60
CA ARG A 99 1.73 7.54 -22.25
C ARG A 99 1.26 7.60 -20.81
N ALA A 100 1.73 8.60 -20.08
CA ALA A 100 1.21 8.90 -18.76
C ALA A 100 -0.15 9.57 -18.88
N VAL A 101 -1.17 9.02 -18.22
CA VAL A 101 -2.54 9.53 -18.23
C VAL A 101 -3.03 9.73 -16.81
N SER A 102 -3.63 10.89 -16.55
CA SER A 102 -4.32 11.16 -15.29
C SER A 102 -5.70 10.50 -15.32
N LEU A 103 -5.99 9.70 -14.30
CA LEU A 103 -7.27 9.00 -14.15
C LEU A 103 -7.91 9.38 -12.81
N PRO A 104 -9.25 9.36 -12.72
CA PRO A 104 -9.96 9.39 -11.45
C PRO A 104 -9.50 8.27 -10.53
N ALA A 105 -9.50 8.50 -9.21
CA ALA A 105 -8.92 7.55 -8.26
C ALA A 105 -9.62 6.19 -8.25
N ALA A 106 -10.95 6.18 -8.40
CA ALA A 106 -11.74 4.95 -8.53
C ALA A 106 -11.29 4.13 -9.74
N THR A 107 -11.24 4.75 -10.93
CA THR A 107 -10.79 4.09 -12.17
C THR A 107 -9.33 3.64 -12.10
N TYR A 108 -8.46 4.46 -11.50
CA TYR A 108 -7.05 4.09 -11.29
C TYR A 108 -6.93 2.85 -10.41
N THR A 109 -7.69 2.82 -9.30
CA THR A 109 -7.68 1.68 -8.37
C THR A 109 -8.17 0.41 -9.05
N ASP A 110 -9.26 0.48 -9.82
CA ASP A 110 -9.76 -0.66 -10.60
C ASP A 110 -8.72 -1.19 -11.60
N TYR A 111 -8.03 -0.28 -12.29
CA TYR A 111 -6.97 -0.64 -13.24
C TYR A 111 -5.78 -1.30 -12.54
N VAL A 112 -5.37 -0.78 -11.38
CA VAL A 112 -4.33 -1.40 -10.55
C VAL A 112 -4.76 -2.79 -10.10
N MET A 113 -5.95 -2.94 -9.52
CA MET A 113 -6.40 -4.24 -8.99
C MET A 113 -6.52 -5.29 -10.10
N THR A 114 -7.05 -4.89 -11.26
CA THR A 114 -7.15 -5.76 -12.44
C THR A 114 -5.77 -6.13 -12.98
N TRP A 115 -4.85 -5.16 -13.07
CA TRP A 115 -3.50 -5.41 -13.57
C TRP A 115 -2.71 -6.33 -12.62
N VAL A 116 -2.76 -6.09 -11.31
CA VAL A 116 -2.11 -6.95 -10.31
C VAL A 116 -2.68 -8.36 -10.37
N GLN A 117 -4.00 -8.51 -10.47
CA GLN A 117 -4.63 -9.83 -10.61
C GLN A 117 -4.09 -10.58 -11.85
N ASN A 118 -4.05 -9.93 -13.00
CA ASN A 118 -3.50 -10.54 -14.22
C ASN A 118 -2.02 -10.93 -14.06
N CYS A 119 -1.23 -10.17 -13.30
CA CYS A 119 0.15 -10.55 -12.99
C CYS A 119 0.22 -11.78 -12.08
N LEU A 120 -0.65 -11.89 -11.09
CA LEU A 120 -0.71 -13.02 -10.16
C LEU A 120 -1.27 -14.30 -10.83
N ASP A 121 -2.14 -14.14 -11.83
CA ASP A 121 -2.71 -15.25 -12.61
C ASP A 121 -1.76 -15.78 -13.69
N ASP A 122 -0.66 -15.08 -13.98
CA ASP A 122 0.35 -15.51 -14.94
C ASP A 122 1.18 -16.67 -14.38
N GLU A 123 0.80 -17.91 -14.75
CA GLU A 123 1.51 -19.14 -14.35
C GLU A 123 3.00 -19.17 -14.72
N THR A 124 3.46 -18.32 -15.65
CA THR A 124 4.88 -18.23 -16.01
C THR A 124 5.70 -17.45 -14.98
N THR A 125 5.05 -16.54 -14.27
CA THR A 125 5.66 -15.71 -13.22
C THR A 125 5.31 -16.26 -11.82
N PHE A 126 4.07 -16.68 -11.61
CA PHE A 126 3.54 -17.24 -10.37
C PHE A 126 2.99 -18.66 -10.61
N PRO A 127 3.85 -19.69 -10.57
CA PRO A 127 3.40 -21.06 -10.78
C PRO A 127 2.46 -21.54 -9.66
N THR A 128 1.31 -22.11 -10.05
CA THR A 128 0.29 -22.63 -9.12
C THR A 128 0.24 -24.15 -9.06
N ARG A 129 0.92 -24.85 -9.99
CA ARG A 129 0.91 -26.31 -10.09
C ARG A 129 2.10 -26.92 -9.36
N ALA A 130 1.84 -27.93 -8.54
CA ALA A 130 2.88 -28.70 -7.86
C ALA A 130 3.85 -29.31 -8.89
N GLY A 131 5.14 -29.05 -8.73
CA GLY A 131 6.21 -29.52 -9.63
C GLY A 131 6.68 -28.49 -10.66
N ASN A 132 6.04 -27.32 -10.75
CA ASN A 132 6.59 -26.17 -11.46
C ASN A 132 7.34 -25.27 -10.48
N ASP A 133 8.65 -25.13 -10.66
CA ASP A 133 9.45 -24.25 -9.83
C ASP A 133 9.23 -22.78 -10.23
N PHE A 134 9.30 -21.87 -9.26
CA PHE A 134 9.39 -20.44 -9.55
C PHE A 134 10.57 -20.17 -10.49
N PRO A 135 10.47 -19.13 -11.35
CA PRO A 135 11.63 -18.68 -12.11
C PRO A 135 12.84 -18.54 -11.18
N PRO A 136 14.06 -18.91 -11.63
CA PRO A 136 15.24 -18.90 -10.77
C PRO A 136 15.37 -17.56 -10.04
N ALA A 137 15.92 -17.54 -8.82
CA ALA A 137 16.12 -16.29 -8.07
C ALA A 137 16.94 -15.23 -8.83
N SER A 138 17.69 -15.63 -9.87
CA SER A 138 18.41 -14.75 -10.80
C SER A 138 17.55 -14.20 -11.94
N SER A 139 16.32 -14.65 -12.11
CA SER A 139 15.42 -14.15 -13.13
C SER A 139 14.98 -12.73 -12.75
N SER A 140 15.35 -11.77 -13.59
CA SER A 140 14.91 -10.38 -13.42
C SER A 140 13.39 -10.24 -13.56
N SER A 141 12.69 -11.22 -14.14
CA SER A 141 11.26 -11.14 -14.43
C SER A 141 10.40 -11.20 -13.16
N PHE A 142 10.59 -12.22 -12.32
CA PHE A 142 9.80 -12.38 -11.08
C PHE A 142 10.01 -11.22 -10.11
N ALA A 143 11.27 -10.90 -9.81
CA ALA A 143 11.61 -9.82 -8.88
C ALA A 143 11.14 -8.45 -9.40
N ALA A 144 11.27 -8.17 -10.70
CA ALA A 144 10.77 -6.92 -11.28
C ALA A 144 9.23 -6.85 -11.26
N CYS A 145 8.54 -7.97 -11.54
CA CYS A 145 7.09 -8.05 -11.45
C CYS A 145 6.62 -7.78 -10.01
N CYS A 146 7.21 -8.46 -9.03
CA CYS A 146 6.90 -8.28 -7.61
C CYS A 146 7.09 -6.82 -7.17
N LYS A 147 8.22 -6.20 -7.55
CA LYS A 147 8.49 -4.77 -7.27
C LYS A 147 7.47 -3.85 -7.92
N ALA A 148 7.09 -4.12 -9.18
CA ALA A 148 6.08 -3.33 -9.89
C ALA A 148 4.70 -3.43 -9.23
N ILE A 149 4.28 -4.64 -8.80
CA ILE A 149 3.05 -4.86 -8.02
C ILE A 149 3.10 -4.05 -6.73
N TYR A 150 4.19 -4.18 -5.96
CA TYR A 150 4.36 -3.49 -4.69
C TYR A 150 4.23 -1.97 -4.81
N VAL A 151 4.86 -1.37 -5.81
CA VAL A 151 4.76 0.09 -6.04
C VAL A 151 3.33 0.51 -6.38
N GLN A 152 2.59 -0.28 -7.16
CA GLN A 152 1.19 0.06 -7.48
C GLN A 152 0.27 -0.07 -6.25
N LEU A 153 0.43 -1.13 -5.45
CA LEU A 153 -0.33 -1.28 -4.21
C LEU A 153 -0.01 -0.15 -3.22
N PHE A 154 1.26 0.27 -3.11
CA PHE A 154 1.66 1.41 -2.29
C PHE A 154 0.93 2.70 -2.66
N ARG A 155 0.75 2.98 -3.95
CA ARG A 155 0.00 4.16 -4.41
C ARG A 155 -1.46 4.13 -3.96
N VAL A 156 -2.08 2.95 -3.98
CA VAL A 156 -3.44 2.74 -3.49
C VAL A 156 -3.51 2.96 -1.97
N PHE A 157 -2.57 2.40 -1.19
CA PHE A 157 -2.45 2.70 0.25
C PHE A 157 -2.36 4.21 0.50
N ALA A 158 -1.48 4.90 -0.23
CA ALA A 158 -1.25 6.33 -0.06
C ALA A 158 -2.52 7.15 -0.36
N HIS A 159 -3.27 6.79 -1.40
CA HIS A 159 -4.55 7.42 -1.70
C HIS A 159 -5.56 7.24 -0.57
N VAL A 160 -5.72 6.00 -0.07
CA VAL A 160 -6.67 5.71 1.02
C VAL A 160 -6.33 6.49 2.30
N TYR A 161 -5.05 6.60 2.67
CA TYR A 161 -4.64 7.41 3.82
C TYR A 161 -4.97 8.90 3.65
N HIS A 162 -4.82 9.45 2.45
CA HIS A 162 -5.04 10.88 2.23
C HIS A 162 -6.51 11.24 2.03
N ALA A 163 -7.22 10.47 1.20
CA ALA A 163 -8.59 10.81 0.79
C ALA A 163 -9.66 10.17 1.68
N HIS A 164 -9.39 8.99 2.24
CA HIS A 164 -10.43 8.12 2.84
C HIS A 164 -10.14 7.71 4.29
N PHE A 165 -9.16 8.32 4.95
CA PHE A 165 -8.85 7.96 6.35
C PHE A 165 -10.00 8.30 7.30
N THR A 166 -10.74 9.39 7.05
CA THR A 166 -11.96 9.71 7.81
C THR A 166 -13.01 8.61 7.68
N ASP A 167 -13.17 8.02 6.50
CA ASP A 167 -14.09 6.91 6.27
C ASP A 167 -13.66 5.67 7.07
N LEU A 168 -12.35 5.38 7.11
CA LEU A 168 -11.80 4.31 7.97
C LEU A 168 -12.06 4.56 9.46
N LEU A 169 -12.03 5.81 9.92
CA LEU A 169 -12.38 6.17 11.30
C LEU A 169 -13.86 5.90 11.60
N HIS A 170 -14.76 6.27 10.69
CA HIS A 170 -16.19 6.00 10.84
C HIS A 170 -16.49 4.50 10.93
N LEU A 171 -15.74 3.69 10.18
CA LEU A 171 -15.83 2.23 10.19
C LEU A 171 -15.04 1.58 11.34
N HIS A 172 -14.33 2.36 12.17
CA HIS A 172 -13.45 1.88 13.23
C HIS A 172 -12.39 0.86 12.74
N SER A 173 -11.97 0.99 11.48
CA SER A 173 -11.07 0.04 10.80
C SER A 173 -9.64 0.56 10.65
N GLU A 174 -9.35 1.76 11.14
CA GLU A 174 -8.03 2.40 11.02
C GLU A 174 -6.92 1.58 11.69
N GLY A 175 -7.23 0.87 12.78
CA GLY A 175 -6.27 -0.01 13.46
C GLY A 175 -5.86 -1.22 12.61
N HIS A 176 -6.81 -1.78 11.84
CA HIS A 176 -6.55 -2.87 10.91
C HIS A 176 -5.74 -2.38 9.70
N PHE A 177 -6.11 -1.23 9.15
CA PHE A 177 -5.42 -0.64 8.02
C PHE A 177 -3.97 -0.24 8.36
N ASN A 178 -3.75 0.39 9.52
CA ASN A 178 -2.41 0.70 10.03
C ASN A 178 -1.56 -0.56 10.22
N SER A 179 -2.14 -1.63 10.75
CA SER A 179 -1.44 -2.91 10.96
C SER A 179 -1.06 -3.58 9.63
N LEU A 180 -1.94 -3.52 8.64
CA LEU A 180 -1.69 -4.03 7.28
C LEU A 180 -0.57 -3.23 6.61
N PHE A 181 -0.66 -1.90 6.66
CA PHE A 181 0.32 -1.02 6.02
C PHE A 181 1.71 -1.10 6.69
N ALA A 182 1.78 -1.18 8.01
CA ALA A 182 3.05 -1.40 8.71
C ALA A 182 3.69 -2.73 8.30
N HIS A 183 2.90 -3.81 8.21
CA HIS A 183 3.39 -5.10 7.72
C HIS A 183 3.90 -4.99 6.28
N PHE A 184 3.14 -4.31 5.42
CA PHE A 184 3.50 -4.08 4.02
C PHE A 184 4.84 -3.35 3.88
N LEU A 185 5.07 -2.30 4.67
CA LEU A 185 6.32 -1.53 4.67
C LEU A 185 7.52 -2.35 5.14
N VAL A 186 7.39 -3.07 6.26
CA VAL A 186 8.47 -3.92 6.80
C VAL A 186 8.83 -5.02 5.80
N PHE A 187 7.82 -5.70 5.25
CA PHE A 187 8.04 -6.76 4.26
C PHE A 187 8.68 -6.20 2.98
N GLY A 188 8.19 -5.05 2.49
CA GLY A 188 8.71 -4.40 1.30
C GLY A 188 10.19 -4.01 1.43
N GLN A 189 10.61 -3.55 2.61
CA GLN A 189 12.01 -3.25 2.88
C GLN A 189 12.86 -4.53 2.99
N GLN A 190 12.39 -5.52 3.75
CA GLN A 190 13.12 -6.77 3.99
C GLN A 190 13.47 -7.50 2.68
N TYR A 191 12.52 -7.52 1.73
CA TYR A 191 12.68 -8.18 0.43
C TYR A 191 13.04 -7.22 -0.71
N ARG A 192 13.38 -5.96 -0.41
CA ARG A 192 13.77 -4.93 -1.40
C ARG A 192 12.73 -4.71 -2.50
N LEU A 193 11.45 -4.86 -2.17
CA LEU A 193 10.30 -4.62 -3.05
C LEU A 193 9.90 -3.13 -3.07
N LEU A 194 10.26 -2.37 -2.03
CA LEU A 194 10.11 -0.93 -1.94
C LEU A 194 11.45 -0.29 -1.58
N ASP A 195 11.88 0.70 -2.35
CA ASP A 195 13.03 1.52 -2.00
C ASP A 195 12.57 2.72 -1.14
N ALA A 196 13.43 3.24 -0.26
CA ALA A 196 13.10 4.41 0.56
C ALA A 196 12.69 5.64 -0.29
N LYS A 197 13.25 5.78 -1.49
CA LYS A 197 12.87 6.81 -2.47
C LYS A 197 11.41 6.69 -2.95
N ASP A 198 10.86 5.48 -2.99
CA ASP A 198 9.49 5.24 -3.45
C ASP A 198 8.48 5.70 -2.38
N VAL A 199 8.90 5.69 -1.11
CA VAL A 199 8.10 6.07 0.07
C VAL A 199 8.27 7.54 0.43
N LEU A 200 9.51 8.04 0.44
CA LEU A 200 9.85 9.39 0.88
C LEU A 200 9.78 10.41 -0.26
N GLY A 201 9.92 9.97 -1.51
CA GLY A 201 10.10 10.84 -2.65
C GLY A 201 11.52 11.36 -2.80
N ASP A 202 11.69 12.32 -3.71
CA ASP A 202 12.95 13.03 -3.91
C ASP A 202 13.09 14.19 -2.91
N ARG A 203 14.32 14.62 -2.60
CA ARG A 203 14.59 15.60 -1.53
C ARG A 203 13.77 16.88 -1.75
N GLY A 204 12.84 17.16 -0.82
CA GLY A 204 11.97 18.35 -0.84
C GLY A 204 10.60 18.17 -1.48
N ARG A 205 10.24 16.95 -1.93
CA ARG A 205 8.87 16.59 -2.33
C ARG A 205 8.39 15.42 -1.48
N GLU A 206 7.74 15.71 -0.35
CA GLU A 206 7.10 14.67 0.46
C GLU A 206 6.11 13.89 -0.39
N VAL A 207 6.32 12.58 -0.51
CA VAL A 207 5.45 11.69 -1.29
C VAL A 207 4.43 11.06 -0.36
N GLY A 208 3.15 11.34 -0.58
CA GLY A 208 2.04 10.59 -0.01
C GLY A 208 2.18 10.38 1.50
N VAL A 209 2.56 9.17 1.89
CA VAL A 209 2.60 8.71 3.29
C VAL A 209 4.03 8.67 3.88
N GLY A 210 5.01 9.33 3.25
CA GLY A 210 6.40 9.39 3.74
C GLY A 210 6.52 9.91 5.17
N ALA A 211 5.76 10.95 5.54
CA ALA A 211 5.72 11.47 6.90
C ALA A 211 5.19 10.44 7.93
N LEU A 212 4.30 9.53 7.52
CA LEU A 212 3.79 8.45 8.38
C LEU A 212 4.89 7.41 8.62
N TRP A 213 5.65 7.07 7.58
CA TRP A 213 6.79 6.15 7.67
C TRP A 213 7.85 6.70 8.63
N GLU A 214 8.25 7.97 8.48
CA GLU A 214 9.24 8.61 9.37
C GLU A 214 8.74 8.62 10.82
N ARG A 215 7.47 8.99 11.00
CA ARG A 215 6.86 9.07 12.33
C ARG A 215 6.73 7.70 13.00
N TRP A 216 6.49 6.63 12.26
CA TRP A 216 6.51 5.27 12.79
C TRP A 216 7.91 4.75 13.08
N ARG A 217 8.91 5.11 12.27
CA ARG A 217 10.33 4.85 12.55
C ARG A 217 10.76 5.54 13.85
N ASP A 218 10.46 6.83 14.00
CA ASP A 218 10.81 7.62 15.19
C ASP A 218 10.09 7.12 16.46
N MET A 219 8.93 6.46 16.31
CA MET A 219 8.22 5.80 17.40
C MET A 219 8.73 4.39 17.73
N GLY A 220 9.70 3.85 17.00
CA GLY A 220 10.17 2.47 17.15
C GLY A 220 9.11 1.42 16.79
N ILE A 221 8.17 1.78 15.91
CA ILE A 221 7.17 0.85 15.36
C ILE A 221 7.75 0.13 14.15
N LEU A 222 8.55 0.83 13.35
CA LEU A 222 9.29 0.25 12.24
C LEU A 222 10.77 0.21 12.63
N ASP A 223 11.34 -0.99 12.75
CA ASP A 223 12.79 -1.20 12.83
C ASP A 223 13.35 -1.25 11.40
N VAL A 224 13.52 -0.06 10.81
CA VAL A 224 14.04 0.17 9.45
C VAL A 224 15.54 0.42 9.49
#